data_AF-A0A966MDP4-F1
#
_entry.id   AF-A0A966MDP4-F1
#
_cell.length_a   1.000
_cell.length_b   1.000
_cell.length_c   1.000
_cell.angle_alpha   90.00
_cell.angle_beta   90.00
_cell.angle_gamma   90.00
#
_symmetry.space_group_name_H-M   'P 1'
#
loop_
_entity.id
_entity.type
_entity.pdbx_description
1 polymer ?
#
loop_
_entity_poly.entity_id
_entity_poly.type
_entity_poly.pdbx_seq_one_letter_code
_entity_poly.pdbx_strand_id
1 'polypeptide(L)' 'MNSVEMTVTHSSADLTIMGLFWAADPFVKLVMVLLVLASVWCWAIVVEKITIIRRERRLAQAFEDAFWSGGSL' A
#
# COMPACT_ATOMS: atom_id res chain seq x y z
N MET A 1 -48.41 2.24 -36.07
CA MET A 1 -47.20 1.40 -36.10
C MET A 1 -46.40 1.68 -34.85
N ASN A 2 -46.27 0.66 -34.01
CA ASN A 2 -45.34 0.45 -32.89
C ASN A 2 -44.91 1.67 -32.07
N SER A 3 -45.63 1.90 -30.97
CA SER A 3 -45.14 2.52 -29.73
C SER A 3 -44.02 1.71 -29.05
N VAL A 4 -43.11 1.14 -29.84
CA VAL A 4 -41.95 0.39 -29.36
C VAL A 4 -40.71 1.19 -29.73
N GLU A 5 -40.67 2.44 -29.27
CA GLU A 5 -39.44 2.86 -28.60
C GLU A 5 -39.34 1.95 -27.38
N MET A 6 -38.72 0.79 -27.58
CA MET A 6 -38.20 0.00 -26.48
C MET A 6 -37.18 0.93 -25.83
N THR A 7 -37.64 1.66 -24.83
CA THR A 7 -36.83 2.44 -23.91
C THR A 7 -35.88 1.45 -23.27
N VAL A 8 -34.77 1.19 -23.95
CA VAL A 8 -33.60 0.57 -23.36
C VAL A 8 -32.98 1.66 -22.50
N THR A 9 -33.63 1.98 -21.37
CA THR A 9 -32.95 2.60 -20.23
C THR A 9 -32.14 1.51 -19.56
N HIS A 10 -31.17 0.94 -20.28
CA HIS A 10 -29.98 0.49 -19.61
C HIS A 10 -29.24 1.77 -19.25
N SER A 11 -29.47 2.24 -18.03
CA SER A 11 -28.68 3.28 -17.40
C SER A 11 -27.22 2.81 -17.47
N SER A 12 -26.50 3.23 -18.49
CA SER A 12 -25.07 2.96 -18.67
C SER A 12 -24.25 3.49 -17.49
N ALA A 13 -24.86 4.35 -16.65
CA ALA A 13 -24.41 4.75 -15.33
C ALA A 13 -24.26 3.57 -14.33
N ASP A 14 -25.08 2.52 -14.41
CA ASP A 14 -25.04 1.38 -13.47
C ASP A 14 -23.79 0.50 -13.66
N LEU A 15 -23.22 0.49 -14.88
CA LEU A 15 -21.97 -0.20 -15.21
C LEU A 15 -20.75 0.72 -15.16
N THR A 16 -20.88 1.95 -14.66
CA THR A 16 -19.71 2.80 -14.39
C THR A 16 -18.98 2.30 -13.15
N ILE A 17 -17.66 2.53 -13.09
CA ILE A 17 -16.85 2.18 -11.91
C ILE A 17 -17.46 2.73 -10.61
N MET A 18 -18.11 3.90 -10.71
CA MET A 18 -18.75 4.57 -9.60
C MET A 18 -20.10 3.95 -9.23
N GLY A 19 -20.88 3.49 -10.22
CA GLY A 19 -22.13 2.73 -10.01
C GLY A 19 -21.86 1.38 -9.34
N LEU A 20 -20.84 0.64 -9.80
CA LEU A 20 -20.40 -0.60 -9.17
C LEU A 20 -19.90 -0.37 -7.73
N PHE A 21 -19.16 0.72 -7.49
CA PHE A 21 -18.70 1.06 -6.15
C PHE A 21 -19.86 1.43 -5.22
N TRP A 22 -20.89 2.12 -5.71
CA TRP A 22 -22.05 2.47 -4.90
C TRP A 22 -22.88 1.24 -4.54
N ALA A 23 -23.14 0.37 -5.52
CA ALA A 23 -23.85 -0.90 -5.36
C ALA A 23 -23.05 -1.95 -4.58
N ALA A 24 -21.72 -1.78 -4.45
CA ALA A 24 -20.88 -2.72 -3.73
C ALA A 24 -21.24 -2.83 -2.25
N ASP A 25 -21.20 -4.07 -1.78
CA ASP A 25 -21.51 -4.46 -0.41
C ASP A 25 -20.60 -3.71 0.60
N PRO A 26 -21.14 -3.24 1.74
CA PRO A 26 -20.37 -2.62 2.81
C PRO A 26 -19.06 -3.34 3.18
N PHE A 27 -19.03 -4.67 3.10
CA PHE A 27 -17.82 -5.45 3.37
C PHE A 27 -16.69 -5.16 2.36
N VAL A 28 -17.01 -5.00 1.08
CA VAL A 28 -16.00 -4.71 0.04
C VAL A 28 -15.36 -3.35 0.29
N LYS A 29 -16.15 -2.36 0.68
CA LYS A 29 -15.66 -1.02 1.03
C LYS A 29 -14.72 -1.07 2.23
N LEU A 30 -15.03 -1.87 3.24
CA LEU A 30 -14.15 -2.09 4.40
C LEU A 30 -12.82 -2.70 3.97
N VAL A 31 -12.84 -3.76 3.18
CA VAL A 31 -11.62 -4.42 2.69
C VAL A 31 -10.76 -3.46 1.87
N MET A 32 -11.36 -2.64 1.00
CA MET A 32 -10.64 -1.62 0.24
C MET A 32 -9.88 -0.64 1.16
N VAL A 33 -10.55 -0.14 2.21
CA VAL A 33 -9.90 0.74 3.19
C VAL A 33 -8.79 0.02 3.95
N LEU A 34 -9.05 -1.21 4.40
CA LEU A 34 -8.07 -2.02 5.14
C LEU A 34 -6.83 -2.31 4.30
N LEU A 35 -6.99 -2.64 3.01
CA LEU A 35 -5.88 -2.87 2.08
C LEU A 35 -5.01 -1.62 1.93
N VAL A 36 -5.62 -0.43 1.81
CA VAL A 36 -4.88 0.83 1.73
C VAL A 36 -4.11 1.08 3.02
N LEU A 37 -4.75 0.92 4.18
CA LEU A 37 -4.09 1.06 5.47
C LEU A 37 -2.93 0.07 5.64
N ALA A 38 -3.15 -1.20 5.28
CA ALA A 38 -2.12 -2.23 5.35
C ALA A 38 -0.92 -1.92 4.44
N SER A 39 -1.16 -1.34 3.26
CA SER A 39 -0.10 -0.91 2.35
C SER A 39 0.77 0.17 3.00
N VAL A 40 0.15 1.21 3.57
CA VAL A 40 0.87 2.28 4.29
C VAL A 40 1.59 1.71 5.53
N TRP A 41 0.96 0.77 6.24
CA TRP A 41 1.54 0.11 7.41
C TRP A 41 2.79 -0.70 7.06
N CYS A 42 2.76 -1.41 5.93
CA CYS A 42 3.91 -2.15 5.43
C CYS A 42 5.09 -1.20 5.17
N TRP A 43 4.84 -0.05 4.55
CA TRP A 43 5.86 0.98 4.33
C TRP A 43 6.43 1.54 5.64
N ALA A 44 5.59 1.78 6.65
CA ALA A 44 6.04 2.25 7.97
C ALA A 44 7.00 1.25 8.63
N ILE A 45 6.67 -0.05 8.59
CA ILE A 45 7.52 -1.12 9.14
C ILE A 45 8.88 -1.19 8.41
N VAL A 46 8.88 -1.03 7.08
CA VAL A 46 10.13 -1.06 6.29
C VAL A 46 11.06 0.09 6.72
N VAL A 47 10.54 1.29 6.92
CA VAL A 47 11.32 2.46 7.36
C VAL A 47 11.92 2.25 8.75
N GLU A 48 11.15 1.69 9.68
CA GLU A 48 11.62 1.39 11.04
C GLU A 48 12.78 0.39 11.02
N LYS A 49 12.65 -0.70 10.26
CA LYS A 49 13.69 -1.73 10.18
C LYS A 49 14.98 -1.24 9.52
N ILE A 50 14.88 -0.40 8.49
CA ILE A 50 16.04 0.23 7.85
C ILE A 50 16.81 1.10 8.86
N THR A 51 16.10 1.82 9.73
CA THR A 51 16.73 2.69 10.73
C THR A 51 17.53 1.89 11.77
N ILE A 52 16.97 0.75 12.20
CA ILE A 52 17.65 -0.18 13.12
C ILE A 52 18.92 -0.75 12.49
N ILE A 53 18.85 -1.22 11.25
CA ILE A 53 20.01 -1.78 10.53
C ILE A 53 21.12 -0.73 10.33
N ARG A 54 20.76 0.53 10.09
CA ARG A 54 21.76 1.62 9.96
C ARG A 54 22.48 1.89 11.28
N ARG A 55 21.82 1.74 12.42
CA ARG A 55 22.45 1.92 13.75
C ARG A 55 23.52 0.86 14.01
N GLU A 56 23.19 -0.41 13.77
CA GLU A 56 24.14 -1.52 13.96
C GLU A 56 25.33 -1.42 13.01
N ARG A 57 25.10 -1.02 11.75
CA ARG A 57 26.19 -0.79 10.78
C ARG A 57 27.17 0.29 11.24
N ARG A 58 26.69 1.35 11.90
CA ARG A 58 27.57 2.42 12.42
C ARG A 58 28.47 1.92 13.56
N LEU A 59 27.96 1.03 14.41
CA LEU A 59 28.76 0.41 15.47
C LEU A 59 29.82 -0.54 14.91
N ALA A 60 29.44 -1.33 13.89
CA ALA A 60 30.38 -2.23 13.20
C ALA A 60 31.54 -1.45 12.54
N GLN A 61 31.25 -0.31 11.90
CA GLN A 61 32.29 0.55 11.31
C GLN A 61 33.25 1.11 12.35
N ALA A 62 32.74 1.58 13.50
CA ALA A 62 33.60 2.10 14.57
C ALA A 62 34.50 1.02 15.19
N PHE A 63 34.00 -0.22 15.28
CA PHE A 63 34.80 -1.36 15.70
C PHE A 63 35.89 -1.69 14.69
N GLU A 64 35.57 -1.68 13.39
CA GLU A 64 36.53 -1.98 12.33
C GLU A 64 37.66 -0.93 12.24
N ASP A 65 37.33 0.36 12.40
CA ASP A 65 38.33 1.44 12.51
C ASP A 65 39.24 1.25 13.74
N ALA A 66 38.67 0.85 14.88
CA ALA A 66 39.44 0.57 16.09
C ALA A 66 40.37 -0.65 15.91
N PHE A 67 39.90 -1.71 15.22
CA PHE A 67 40.72 -2.89 14.89
C PHE A 67 41.83 -2.57 13.90
N TRP A 68 41.54 -1.80 12.85
CA TRP A 68 42.54 -1.39 11.85
C TRP A 68 43.56 -0.39 12.40
N SER A 69 43.20 0.41 13.40
CA SER A 69 44.14 1.29 14.11
C SER A 69 45.15 0.54 15.01
N GLY A 70 44.87 -0.73 15.35
CA GLY A 70 45.71 -1.56 16.21
C GLY A 70 46.54 -2.62 15.47
N GLY A 71 46.33 -2.80 14.16
CA GLY A 71 46.96 -3.85 13.35
C GLY A 71 48.31 -3.50 12.72
N SER A 72 48.93 -2.37 13.07
CA SER A 72 50.21 -1.92 12.50
C SER A 72 51.39 -1.91 13.48
N LEU A 73 51.38 -2.75 14.53
CA LEU A 73 52.52 -2.94 15.43
C LEU A 73 52.89 -4.42 15.53
#